data_AF-A0A1W2H0N5-F1
#
_entry.id   AF-A0A1W2H0N5-F1
#
_cell.length_a   1.000
_cell.length_b   1.000
_cell.length_c   1.000
_cell.angle_alpha   90.00
_cell.angle_beta   90.00
_cell.angle_gamma   90.00
#
_symmetry.space_group_name_H-M   'P 1'
#
loop_
_entity.id
_entity.type
_entity.pdbx_description
1 polymer ?
#
loop_
_entity_poly.entity_id
_entity_poly.type
_entity_poly.pdbx_seq_one_letter_code
_entity_poly.pdbx_strand_id
1 'polypeptide(L)'
;MSVTSVFRLRTSVLFVVDIGLLAKKRITILCNCMTINFSHIGNILGARVLGEEIRKEISSALARNEFVTFDFSGVDFISHGFADECFGKLLLTMKIEELKKKTTFKNANTLVKRTIAFALKERLLQLKSV
;
A
#
# COMPACT_ATOMS: atom_id res chain seq x y z
N MET A 1 -2.03 -6.31 37.68
CA MET A 1 -2.66 -6.56 36.36
C MET A 1 -2.64 -5.25 35.59
N SER A 2 -1.72 -5.09 34.64
CA SER A 2 -1.71 -3.93 33.73
C SER A 2 -1.79 -4.42 32.31
N VAL A 3 -2.79 -3.89 31.60
CA VAL A 3 -3.11 -4.16 30.21
C VAL A 3 -2.16 -3.35 29.35
N THR A 4 -1.32 -3.99 28.53
CA THR A 4 -0.47 -3.27 27.57
C THR A 4 -1.15 -3.25 26.22
N SER A 5 -1.91 -2.18 25.98
CA SER A 5 -2.40 -1.81 24.66
C SER A 5 -1.25 -1.15 23.89
N VAL A 6 -0.88 -1.69 22.72
CA VAL A 6 0.14 -1.10 21.84
C VAL A 6 -0.56 -0.54 20.61
N PHE A 7 -0.61 0.79 20.53
CA PHE A 7 -1.07 1.52 19.35
C PHE A 7 0.08 2.22 18.63
N ARG A 8 -0.01 2.14 17.31
CA ARG A 8 0.89 2.59 16.23
C ARG A 8 0.89 4.10 16.06
N LEU A 9 2.07 4.74 15.87
CA LEU A 9 2.29 5.93 15.05
C LEU A 9 3.78 5.94 14.60
N ARG A 10 4.08 5.78 13.31
CA ARG A 10 4.22 6.79 12.22
C ARG A 10 5.54 7.56 12.34
N THR A 11 6.31 7.50 11.25
CA THR A 11 7.66 8.03 11.00
C THR A 11 8.82 7.32 11.71
N SER A 12 9.70 6.73 10.89
CA SER A 12 10.96 6.07 11.25
C SER A 12 10.82 4.87 12.18
N VAL A 13 10.78 3.68 11.59
CA VAL A 13 10.59 2.40 12.27
C VAL A 13 11.78 2.12 13.21
N LEU A 14 11.61 2.41 14.51
CA LEU A 14 12.40 1.84 15.61
C LEU A 14 11.49 0.84 16.34
N PHE A 15 11.59 -0.44 16.00
CA PHE A 15 11.01 -1.50 16.84
C PHE A 15 12.01 -1.81 17.95
N VAL A 16 11.77 -1.30 19.15
CA VAL A 16 12.37 -1.87 20.37
C VAL A 16 11.42 -2.98 20.82
N VAL A 17 11.76 -4.22 20.50
CA VAL A 17 11.17 -5.39 21.18
C VAL A 17 12.07 -5.62 22.39
N ASP A 18 11.68 -5.08 23.54
CA ASP A 18 12.31 -5.43 24.82
C ASP A 18 11.89 -6.87 25.19
N ILE A 19 12.61 -7.84 24.62
CA ILE A 19 12.86 -9.11 25.29
C ILE A 19 14.26 -8.99 25.87
N GLY A 20 14.32 -9.15 27.19
CA GLY A 20 15.46 -8.77 28.02
C GLY A 20 16.80 -9.34 27.57
N LEU A 21 17.80 -8.49 27.80
CA LEU A 21 19.20 -8.79 28.05
C LEU A 21 20.05 -9.34 26.87
N LEU A 22 21.17 -8.65 26.70
CA LEU A 22 22.40 -8.99 25.96
C LEU A 22 22.45 -8.65 24.46
N ALA A 23 23.37 -7.70 24.18
CA ALA A 23 23.88 -7.26 22.89
C ALA A 23 22.96 -6.35 22.06
N LYS A 24 23.19 -5.03 22.18
CA LYS A 24 22.80 -4.00 21.20
C LYS A 24 23.48 -4.25 19.84
N LYS A 25 23.05 -5.27 19.11
CA LYS A 25 23.35 -5.44 17.69
C LYS A 25 22.31 -4.60 16.95
N ARG A 26 22.70 -3.44 16.41
CA ARG A 26 21.85 -2.67 15.48
C ARG A 26 21.54 -3.57 14.29
N ILE A 27 20.36 -4.18 14.30
CA ILE A 27 19.81 -4.88 13.14
C ILE A 27 19.24 -3.81 12.23
N THR A 28 20.05 -3.33 11.29
CA THR A 28 19.57 -2.49 10.19
C THR A 28 18.74 -3.38 9.28
N ILE A 29 17.41 -3.35 9.41
CA ILE A 29 16.52 -4.00 8.45
C ILE A 29 16.58 -3.17 7.17
N LEU A 30 17.36 -3.63 6.18
CA LEU A 30 17.31 -3.12 4.82
C LEU A 30 15.93 -3.46 4.23
N CYS A 31 14.95 -2.59 4.45
CA CYS A 31 13.70 -2.65 3.68
C CYS A 31 13.99 -2.04 2.31
N ASN A 32 14.02 -2.87 1.26
CA ASN A 32 13.90 -2.35 -0.10
C ASN A 32 12.57 -1.59 -0.18
N CYS A 33 12.63 -0.32 -0.59
CA CYS A 33 11.46 0.52 -0.75
C CYS A 33 11.36 1.01 -2.19
N MET A 34 10.18 0.81 -2.78
CA MET A 34 9.83 1.29 -4.10
C MET A 34 8.89 2.48 -3.93
N THR A 35 9.06 3.54 -4.72
CA THR A 35 8.10 4.65 -4.79
C THR A 35 7.59 4.79 -6.22
N ILE A 36 6.27 4.71 -6.39
CA ILE A 36 5.59 4.94 -7.66
C ILE A 36 5.06 6.36 -7.62
N ASN A 37 5.59 7.22 -8.48
CA ASN A 37 5.14 8.60 -8.61
C ASN A 37 4.17 8.74 -9.78
N PHE A 38 2.90 8.92 -9.46
CA PHE A 38 1.83 8.99 -10.44
C PHE A 38 1.79 10.31 -11.22
N SER A 39 2.41 11.41 -10.73
CA SER A 39 2.46 12.68 -11.47
C SER A 39 3.14 12.55 -12.83
N HIS A 40 4.15 11.69 -12.96
CA HIS A 40 4.87 11.49 -14.22
C HIS A 40 4.00 10.83 -15.30
N ILE A 41 2.91 10.18 -14.88
CA ILE A 41 1.97 9.50 -15.77
C ILE A 41 0.88 10.49 -16.22
N GLY A 42 0.39 11.30 -15.29
CA GLY A 42 -0.58 12.36 -15.56
C GLY A 42 -1.34 12.79 -14.32
N ASN A 43 -2.08 13.90 -14.43
CA ASN A 43 -2.93 14.40 -13.35
C ASN A 43 -4.31 13.71 -13.30
N ILE A 44 -4.72 13.05 -14.40
CA ILE A 44 -5.98 12.32 -14.52
C ILE A 44 -5.67 10.88 -14.94
N LEU A 45 -5.88 9.92 -14.05
CA LEU A 45 -5.58 8.50 -14.30
C LEU A 45 -6.89 7.73 -14.56
N GLY A 46 -7.28 7.67 -15.83
CA GLY A 46 -8.55 7.06 -16.24
C GLY A 46 -8.46 5.65 -16.80
N ALA A 47 -7.34 5.30 -17.43
CA ALA A 47 -7.22 4.13 -18.28
C ALA A 47 -7.03 2.83 -17.49
N ARG A 48 -7.86 1.82 -17.77
CA ARG A 48 -7.70 0.48 -17.15
C ARG A 48 -6.38 -0.19 -17.53
N VAL A 49 -5.97 -0.08 -18.79
CA VAL A 49 -4.70 -0.67 -19.29
C VAL A 49 -3.51 -0.16 -18.47
N LEU A 50 -3.46 1.14 -18.19
CA LEU A 50 -2.45 1.75 -17.33
C LEU A 50 -2.48 1.18 -15.90
N GLY A 51 -3.67 0.97 -15.35
CA GLY A 51 -3.81 0.32 -14.03
C GLY A 51 -3.26 -1.11 -14.01
N GLU A 52 -3.38 -1.84 -15.12
CA GLU A 52 -2.85 -3.20 -15.25
C GLU A 52 -1.32 -3.21 -15.29
N GLU A 53 -0.72 -2.30 -16.06
CA GLU A 53 0.73 -2.12 -16.16
C GLU A 53 1.34 -1.81 -14.79
N ILE A 54 0.77 -0.82 -14.08
CA ILE A 54 1.23 -0.44 -12.74
C ILE A 54 1.00 -1.60 -11.75
N ARG A 55 -0.13 -2.32 -11.83
CA ARG A 55 -0.35 -3.49 -10.98
C ARG A 55 0.72 -4.55 -11.15
N LYS A 56 1.18 -4.83 -12.38
CA LYS A 56 2.24 -5.81 -12.65
C LYS A 56 3.55 -5.39 -11.98
N GLU A 57 3.88 -4.10 -12.04
CA GLU A 57 5.06 -3.53 -11.37
C GLU A 57 4.96 -3.66 -9.84
N ILE A 58 3.81 -3.26 -9.27
CA ILE A 58 3.52 -3.39 -7.83
C ILE A 58 3.63 -4.86 -7.40
N SER A 59 3.01 -5.77 -8.15
CA SER A 59 3.00 -7.20 -7.81
C SER A 59 4.42 -7.76 -7.80
N SER A 60 5.26 -7.34 -8.77
CA SER A 60 6.66 -7.74 -8.85
C SER A 60 7.48 -7.22 -7.66
N ALA A 61 7.28 -5.96 -7.26
CA ALA A 61 7.93 -5.39 -6.08
C ALA A 61 7.48 -6.07 -4.77
N LEU A 62 6.18 -6.32 -4.63
CA LEU A 62 5.62 -7.01 -3.46
C LEU A 62 6.10 -8.48 -3.36
N ALA A 63 6.30 -9.15 -4.49
CA ALA A 63 6.89 -10.50 -4.56
C ALA A 63 8.37 -10.51 -4.13
N ARG A 64 9.11 -9.44 -4.43
CA ARG A 64 10.48 -9.20 -3.91
C ARG A 64 10.51 -8.69 -2.47
N ASN A 65 9.36 -8.69 -1.79
CA ASN A 65 9.17 -8.24 -0.42
C ASN A 65 9.56 -6.77 -0.19
N GLU A 66 9.43 -5.94 -1.23
CA GLU A 66 9.64 -4.50 -1.15
C GLU A 66 8.44 -3.79 -0.52
N PHE A 67 8.70 -2.67 0.13
CA PHE A 67 7.67 -1.76 0.62
C PHE A 67 7.32 -0.73 -0.46
N VAL A 68 6.06 -0.65 -0.87
CA VAL A 68 5.63 0.21 -1.99
C VAL A 68 4.95 1.48 -1.49
N THR A 69 5.48 2.63 -1.86
CA THR A 69 4.88 3.95 -1.61
C THR A 69 4.21 4.47 -2.87
N PHE A 70 2.90 4.72 -2.79
CA PHE A 70 2.11 5.30 -3.86
C PHE A 70 2.05 6.82 -3.69
N ASP A 71 2.80 7.57 -4.50
CA ASP A 71 2.85 9.04 -4.42
C ASP A 71 1.93 9.68 -5.47
N PHE A 72 0.84 10.28 -4.99
CA PHE A 72 -0.19 10.95 -5.78
C PHE A 72 -0.01 12.47 -5.85
N SER A 73 1.20 12.98 -5.57
CA SER A 73 1.51 14.39 -5.83
C SER A 73 1.09 14.75 -7.25
N GLY A 74 0.41 15.88 -7.45
CA GLY A 74 -0.02 16.33 -8.78
C GLY A 74 -1.12 15.48 -9.45
N VAL A 75 -1.70 14.49 -8.77
CA VAL A 75 -2.85 13.73 -9.27
C VAL A 75 -4.14 14.32 -8.72
N ASP A 76 -5.00 14.78 -9.62
CA ASP A 76 -6.29 15.37 -9.30
C ASP A 76 -7.39 14.30 -9.24
N PHE A 77 -7.35 13.34 -10.17
CA PHE A 77 -8.42 12.38 -10.35
C PHE A 77 -7.91 10.99 -10.77
N ILE A 78 -8.58 9.96 -10.26
CA ILE A 78 -8.46 8.60 -10.77
C ILE A 78 -9.85 8.03 -11.05
N SER A 79 -10.00 7.23 -12.11
CA SER A 79 -11.25 6.53 -12.38
C SER A 79 -11.41 5.31 -11.47
N HIS A 80 -12.65 4.87 -11.27
CA HIS A 80 -12.92 3.63 -10.54
C HIS A 80 -12.28 2.41 -11.22
N GLY A 81 -12.35 2.34 -12.55
CA GLY A 81 -11.77 1.25 -13.32
C GLY A 81 -10.25 1.17 -13.17
N PHE A 82 -9.56 2.32 -13.17
CA PHE A 82 -8.13 2.37 -12.87
C PHE A 82 -7.84 1.89 -11.45
N ALA A 83 -8.61 2.36 -10.45
CA ALA A 83 -8.38 2.00 -9.06
C ALA A 83 -8.60 0.50 -8.78
N ASP A 84 -9.65 -0.11 -9.35
CA ASP A 84 -9.92 -1.54 -9.21
C ASP A 84 -8.86 -2.39 -9.94
N GLU A 85 -8.44 -1.99 -11.14
CA GLU A 85 -7.37 -2.68 -11.85
C GLU A 85 -6.03 -2.58 -11.12
N CYS A 86 -5.68 -1.40 -10.61
CA CYS A 86 -4.39 -1.14 -9.98
C CYS A 86 -4.30 -1.70 -8.55
N PHE A 87 -5.33 -1.47 -7.73
CA PHE A 87 -5.33 -1.80 -6.30
C PHE A 87 -6.28 -2.93 -5.94
N GLY A 88 -7.48 -2.93 -6.52
CA GLY A 88 -8.50 -3.96 -6.26
C GLY A 88 -7.98 -5.35 -6.58
N LYS A 89 -7.54 -5.58 -7.82
CA LYS A 89 -7.05 -6.89 -8.28
C LYS A 89 -5.81 -7.43 -7.57
N LEU A 90 -5.08 -6.61 -6.80
CA LEU A 90 -4.02 -7.13 -5.92
C LEU A 90 -4.59 -8.12 -4.89
N LEU A 91 -5.84 -7.91 -4.45
CA LEU A 91 -6.53 -8.79 -3.50
C LEU A 91 -6.83 -10.19 -4.03
N LEU A 92 -6.68 -10.41 -5.35
CA LEU A 92 -6.76 -11.76 -5.93
C LEU A 92 -5.54 -12.62 -5.58
N THR A 93 -4.44 -11.98 -5.19
CA THR A 93 -3.14 -12.64 -4.97
C THR A 93 -2.64 -12.54 -3.54
N MET A 94 -3.19 -11.64 -2.72
CA MET A 94 -2.77 -11.43 -1.33
C MET A 94 -3.90 -10.90 -0.46
N LYS A 95 -3.76 -11.05 0.86
CA LYS A 95 -4.76 -10.56 1.82
C LYS A 95 -4.65 -9.04 2.00
N ILE A 96 -5.77 -8.40 2.31
CA ILE A 96 -5.83 -6.94 2.52
C ILE A 96 -4.93 -6.48 3.68
N GLU A 97 -4.76 -7.32 4.70
CA GLU A 97 -3.89 -7.07 5.85
C GLU A 97 -2.41 -7.04 5.45
N GLU A 98 -2.00 -7.92 4.53
CA GLU A 98 -0.64 -7.97 3.99
C GLU A 98 -0.37 -6.75 3.10
N LEU A 99 -1.32 -6.42 2.22
CA LEU A 99 -1.25 -5.24 1.38
C LEU A 99 -1.09 -3.96 2.22
N LYS A 100 -1.86 -3.82 3.31
CA LYS A 100 -1.76 -2.67 4.25
C LYS A 100 -0.43 -2.60 5.00
N LYS A 101 0.26 -3.72 5.19
CA LYS A 101 1.57 -3.77 5.85
C LYS A 101 2.71 -3.45 4.88
N LYS A 102 2.56 -3.79 3.60
CA LYS A 102 3.59 -3.63 2.57
C LYS A 102 3.45 -2.36 1.73
N THR A 103 2.37 -1.60 1.91
CA THR A 103 2.10 -0.41 1.08
C THR A 103 1.69 0.81 1.89
N THR A 104 1.88 1.99 1.30
CA THR A 104 1.37 3.26 1.84
C THR A 104 0.98 4.23 0.74
N PHE A 105 0.07 5.15 1.07
CA PHE A 105 -0.38 6.22 0.18
C PHE A 105 0.20 7.55 0.66
N LYS A 106 0.80 8.32 -0.24
CA LYS A 106 1.38 9.64 -0.01
C LYS A 106 0.72 10.65 -0.95
N ASN A 107 0.45 11.86 -0.44
CA ASN A 107 -0.11 12.99 -1.20
C ASN A 107 -1.42 12.73 -1.96
N ALA A 108 -2.16 11.66 -1.60
CA ALA A 108 -3.46 11.38 -2.18
C ALA A 108 -4.52 12.37 -1.66
N ASN A 109 -5.23 13.01 -2.59
CA ASN A 109 -6.35 13.90 -2.27
C ASN A 109 -7.58 13.10 -1.77
N THR A 110 -8.61 13.80 -1.28
CA THR A 110 -9.80 13.16 -0.69
C THR A 110 -10.58 12.32 -1.70
N LEU A 111 -10.70 12.77 -2.95
CA LEU A 111 -11.40 12.03 -4.01
C LEU A 111 -10.65 10.75 -4.35
N VAL A 112 -9.35 10.84 -4.62
CA VAL A 112 -8.46 9.71 -4.90
C VAL A 112 -8.54 8.68 -3.77
N LYS A 113 -8.40 9.10 -2.50
CA LYS A 113 -8.54 8.20 -1.34
C LYS A 113 -9.88 7.47 -1.31
N ARG A 114 -10.98 8.19 -1.56
CA ARG A 114 -12.33 7.60 -1.58
C ARG A 114 -12.47 6.59 -2.72
N THR A 115 -12.00 6.91 -3.92
CA THR A 115 -12.06 6.01 -5.07
C THR A 115 -11.27 4.73 -4.83
N ILE A 116 -10.05 4.82 -4.28
CA ILE A 116 -9.23 3.65 -3.93
C ILE A 116 -9.92 2.81 -2.86
N ALA A 117 -10.42 3.44 -1.79
CA ALA A 117 -11.10 2.74 -0.71
C ALA A 117 -12.37 2.03 -1.20
N PHE A 118 -13.12 2.67 -2.09
CA PHE A 118 -14.32 2.10 -2.70
C PHE A 118 -13.97 0.87 -3.56
N ALA A 119 -12.99 0.99 -4.46
CA ALA A 119 -12.54 -0.12 -5.30
C ALA A 119 -12.06 -1.34 -4.49
N LEU A 120 -11.24 -1.11 -3.46
CA LEU A 120 -10.78 -2.19 -2.57
C LEU A 120 -11.94 -2.83 -1.80
N LYS A 121 -12.91 -2.04 -1.34
CA LYS A 121 -14.08 -2.53 -0.61
C LYS A 121 -14.99 -3.38 -1.51
N GLU A 122 -15.32 -2.89 -2.70
CA GLU A 122 -16.13 -3.65 -3.67
C GLU A 122 -15.47 -4.99 -4.00
N ARG A 123 -14.16 -4.98 -4.30
CA ARG A 123 -13.44 -6.21 -4.59
C ARG A 123 -13.44 -7.20 -3.42
N LEU A 124 -13.27 -6.71 -2.19
CA LEU A 124 -13.31 -7.56 -1.01
C LEU A 124 -14.70 -8.17 -0.77
N LEU A 125 -15.77 -7.45 -1.07
CA LEU A 125 -17.13 -7.97 -1.01
C LEU A 125 -17.35 -9.07 -2.05
N GLN A 126 -16.90 -8.85 -3.29
CA GLN A 126 -16.98 -9.85 -4.37
C GLN A 126 -16.22 -11.14 -4.03
N LEU A 127 -15.07 -11.03 -3.35
CA LEU A 127 -14.30 -12.20 -2.90
C LEU A 127 -14.93 -12.98 -1.75
N LYS A 128 -15.85 -12.38 -0.99
CA LYS A 128 -16.58 -13.06 0.10
C LYS A 128 -17.86 -13.74 -0.38
N SER A 129 -18.36 -13.35 -1.54
CA SER A 129 -19.57 -13.90 -2.16
C SER A 129 -19.31 -15.13 -3.04
N VAL A 130 -18.05 -15.58 -3.11
CA VAL A 130 -17.60 -16.80 -3.80
C VAL A 130 -17.14 -17.80 -2.74
#